data_AF-A0A1X0RK37-F1
#
_entry.id   AF-A0A1X0RK37-F1
#
_cell.length_a   1.000
_cell.length_b   1.000
_cell.length_c   1.000
_cell.angle_alpha   90.00
_cell.angle_beta   90.00
_cell.angle_gamma   90.00
#
_symmetry.space_group_name_H-M   'P 1'
#
loop_
_entity.id
_entity.type
_entity.pdbx_description
1 polymer ?
#
loop_
_entity_poly.entity_id
_entity_poly.type
_entity_poly.pdbx_seq_one_letter_code
_entity_poly.pdbx_strand_id
1 'polypeptide(L)'
;MGNNVLSACNGGTSYMCNNNQPWVVNDKLAYGFSATVIRGKKESDLCCACFELTFTNTPIAGKKMIVQVTNTGSYPMSESAHFDLQMPGGGVGEFNACTSQWNAPPDGWGRRYGGTTDVSQCSQLPSVLQPGCRFRYGWFQNANNPTLTYKQVTCPKELVARTGCQRK
;
A
#
# COMPACT_ATOMS: atom_id res chain seq x y z
N MET A 1 -0.96 23.74 10.11
CA MET A 1 -1.63 23.02 11.21
C MET A 1 -2.79 22.26 10.58
N GLY A 2 -2.78 20.92 10.65
CA GLY A 2 -3.83 20.09 10.07
C GLY A 2 -4.97 19.91 11.05
N ASN A 3 -6.20 19.80 10.56
CA ASN A 3 -7.34 19.40 11.38
C ASN A 3 -7.15 17.93 11.79
N ASN A 4 -7.25 17.64 13.08
CA ASN A 4 -7.15 16.28 13.64
C ASN A 4 -8.45 15.49 13.39
N VAL A 5 -8.78 15.28 12.11
CA VAL A 5 -10.01 14.58 11.69
C VAL A 5 -9.88 13.08 11.98
N LEU A 6 -10.86 12.52 12.69
CA LEU A 6 -10.88 11.10 13.05
C LEU A 6 -11.01 10.20 11.80
N SER A 7 -10.33 9.04 11.82
CA SER A 7 -10.43 8.03 10.78
C SER A 7 -11.84 7.44 10.69
N ALA A 8 -12.36 7.26 9.46
CA ALA A 8 -13.64 6.61 9.23
C ALA A 8 -13.67 5.13 9.65
N CYS A 9 -12.51 4.45 9.73
CA CYS A 9 -12.44 3.10 10.33
C CYS A 9 -12.81 3.08 11.82
N ASN A 10 -12.75 4.24 12.49
CA ASN A 10 -13.10 4.43 13.89
C ASN A 10 -14.30 5.39 14.08
N GLY A 11 -15.18 5.48 13.08
CA GLY A 11 -16.39 6.32 13.14
C GLY A 11 -16.20 7.80 12.80
N GLY A 12 -15.03 8.19 12.28
CA GLY A 12 -14.77 9.53 11.78
C GLY A 12 -15.10 9.74 10.30
N THR A 13 -14.47 10.74 9.68
CA THR A 13 -14.70 11.13 8.27
C THR A 13 -13.43 11.27 7.44
N SER A 14 -12.27 10.95 8.02
CA SER A 14 -10.99 10.91 7.31
C SER A 14 -10.77 9.56 6.64
N TYR A 15 -10.29 9.59 5.40
CA TYR A 15 -10.01 8.42 4.55
C TYR A 15 -8.63 8.53 3.92
N MET A 16 -8.15 7.43 3.34
CA MET A 16 -6.93 7.46 2.54
C MET A 16 -7.11 8.29 1.27
N CYS A 17 -6.11 9.10 0.93
CA CYS A 17 -6.08 9.91 -0.28
C CYS A 17 -5.98 9.05 -1.55
N ASN A 18 -6.72 9.42 -2.60
CA ASN A 18 -6.69 8.74 -3.90
C ASN A 18 -5.31 8.78 -4.58
N ASN A 19 -4.48 9.77 -4.29
CA ASN A 19 -3.12 9.87 -4.84
C ASN A 19 -2.11 8.95 -4.12
N ASN A 20 -2.51 8.23 -3.06
CA ASN A 20 -1.67 7.24 -2.37
C ASN A 20 -1.83 5.84 -2.97
N GLN A 21 -1.87 5.77 -4.30
CA GLN A 21 -1.87 4.54 -5.09
C GLN A 21 -0.45 4.26 -5.62
N PRO A 22 -0.11 2.99 -5.92
CA PRO A 22 1.18 2.66 -6.53
C PRO A 22 1.18 3.03 -8.01
N TRP A 23 2.37 3.29 -8.56
CA TRP A 23 2.52 3.58 -9.99
C TRP A 23 3.85 3.10 -10.54
N VAL A 24 3.86 2.88 -11.85
CA VAL A 24 5.04 2.44 -12.60
C VAL A 24 5.90 3.65 -12.94
N VAL A 25 7.20 3.57 -12.65
CA VAL A 25 8.20 4.51 -13.16
C VAL A 25 8.77 3.98 -14.48
N ASN A 26 9.12 2.70 -14.50
CA ASN A 26 9.52 1.94 -15.68
C ASN A 26 9.38 0.43 -15.41
N ASP A 27 9.76 -0.42 -16.36
CA ASP A 27 9.59 -1.88 -16.26
C ASP A 27 10.27 -2.51 -15.03
N LYS A 28 11.32 -1.88 -14.49
CA LYS A 28 12.10 -2.35 -13.34
C LYS A 28 11.81 -1.60 -12.05
N LEU A 29 11.14 -0.46 -12.09
CA LEU A 29 10.92 0.42 -10.93
C LEU A 29 9.47 0.89 -10.83
N ALA A 30 8.91 0.73 -9.64
CA ALA A 30 7.64 1.32 -9.24
C ALA A 30 7.78 2.12 -7.94
N TYR A 31 6.82 3.02 -7.69
CA TYR A 31 6.68 3.73 -6.43
C TYR A 31 5.32 3.42 -5.79
N GLY A 32 5.22 3.56 -4.48
CA GLY A 32 3.95 3.41 -3.77
C GLY A 32 4.08 3.61 -2.26
N PHE A 33 3.16 3.00 -1.52
CA PHE A 33 3.01 3.20 -0.08
C PHE A 33 2.82 1.87 0.62
N SER A 34 3.16 1.82 1.91
CA SER A 34 2.99 0.60 2.70
C SER A 34 2.61 0.87 4.14
N ALA A 35 1.92 -0.12 4.74
CA ALA A 35 1.97 -0.32 6.17
C ALA A 35 3.19 -1.21 6.50
N THR A 36 4.03 -0.79 7.42
CA THR A 36 5.32 -1.47 7.65
C THR A 36 5.56 -1.77 9.11
N VAL A 37 6.10 -2.96 9.39
CA VAL A 37 6.62 -3.36 10.70
C VAL A 37 8.02 -3.91 10.50
N ILE A 38 8.98 -3.47 11.31
CA ILE A 38 10.36 -3.97 11.30
C ILE A 38 10.74 -4.30 12.75
N ARG A 39 11.31 -5.49 12.97
CA ARG A 39 11.71 -5.94 14.31
C ARG A 39 12.67 -4.95 14.96
N GLY A 40 12.33 -4.52 16.17
CA GLY A 40 13.11 -3.56 16.95
C GLY A 40 12.95 -2.09 16.52
N LYS A 41 12.04 -1.78 15.59
CA LYS A 41 11.70 -0.40 15.20
C LYS A 41 10.34 -0.01 15.72
N LYS A 42 10.20 1.25 16.12
CA LYS A 42 8.93 1.87 16.52
C LYS A 42 8.36 2.67 15.36
N GLU A 43 7.10 3.06 15.47
CA GLU A 43 6.46 3.97 14.50
C GLU A 43 7.28 5.25 14.29
N SER A 44 7.84 5.84 15.35
CA SER A 44 8.71 7.03 15.26
C SER A 44 9.93 6.83 14.35
N ASP A 45 10.41 5.60 14.19
CA ASP A 45 11.54 5.26 13.32
C ASP A 45 11.10 5.07 11.86
N LEU A 46 9.85 4.68 11.65
CA LEU A 46 9.34 4.20 10.36
C LEU A 46 8.42 5.21 9.66
N CYS A 47 7.59 5.96 10.39
CA CYS A 47 6.60 6.86 9.81
C CYS A 47 7.26 7.84 8.84
N CYS A 48 6.72 7.88 7.62
CA CYS A 48 7.20 8.68 6.49
C CYS A 48 8.61 8.34 5.98
N ALA A 49 9.25 7.28 6.47
CA ALA A 49 10.50 6.77 5.91
C ALA A 49 10.23 6.11 4.56
N CYS A 50 11.24 6.08 3.69
CA CYS A 50 11.16 5.37 2.43
C CYS A 50 12.13 4.19 2.40
N PHE A 51 11.68 3.12 1.76
CA PHE A 51 12.46 1.90 1.58
C PHE A 51 12.46 1.49 0.11
N GLU A 52 13.64 1.17 -0.42
CA GLU A 52 13.75 0.44 -1.68
C GLU A 52 13.61 -1.05 -1.37
N LEU A 53 12.56 -1.65 -1.91
CA LEU A 53 12.29 -3.08 -1.89
C LEU A 53 12.83 -3.69 -3.17
N THR A 54 13.55 -4.81 -3.06
CA THR A 54 13.95 -5.64 -4.20
C THR A 54 13.30 -7.01 -4.04
N PHE A 55 12.39 -7.36 -4.93
CA PHE A 55 11.69 -8.65 -4.87
C PHE A 55 12.64 -9.78 -5.24
N THR A 56 12.57 -10.91 -4.52
CA THR A 56 13.52 -12.02 -4.66
C THR A 56 12.90 -13.30 -5.21
N ASN A 57 11.56 -13.37 -5.31
CA ASN A 57 10.84 -14.50 -5.88
C ASN A 57 9.62 -14.02 -6.71
N THR A 58 8.81 -14.97 -7.19
CA THR A 58 7.65 -14.76 -8.09
C THR A 58 8.05 -14.17 -9.46
N PRO A 59 7.11 -13.93 -10.40
CA PRO A 59 7.42 -13.35 -11.71
C PRO A 59 8.04 -11.95 -11.69
N ILE A 60 8.00 -11.26 -10.53
CA ILE A 60 8.58 -9.92 -10.37
C ILE A 60 9.96 -9.92 -9.70
N ALA A 61 10.59 -11.09 -9.53
CA ALA A 61 11.95 -11.17 -8.98
C ALA A 61 12.92 -10.23 -9.72
N GLY A 62 13.73 -9.50 -8.96
CA GLY A 62 14.66 -8.49 -9.47
C GLY A 62 14.05 -7.12 -9.75
N LYS A 63 12.71 -6.98 -9.79
CA LYS A 63 12.06 -5.67 -9.83
C LYS A 63 12.23 -4.95 -8.50
N LYS A 64 12.19 -3.61 -8.57
CA LYS A 64 12.33 -2.73 -7.42
C LYS A 64 11.10 -1.88 -7.20
N MET A 65 10.77 -1.65 -5.95
CA MET A 65 9.70 -0.72 -5.57
C MET A 65 10.20 0.19 -4.45
N ILE A 66 10.09 1.52 -4.61
CA ILE A 66 10.32 2.44 -3.48
C ILE A 66 8.98 2.76 -2.85
N VAL A 67 8.85 2.46 -1.56
CA VAL A 67 7.62 2.73 -0.81
C VAL A 67 7.88 3.76 0.27
N GLN A 68 6.91 4.65 0.50
CA GLN A 68 6.86 5.45 1.71
C GLN A 68 5.94 4.77 2.74
N VAL A 69 6.40 4.67 3.98
CA VAL A 69 5.61 4.13 5.09
C VAL A 69 4.59 5.16 5.55
N THR A 70 3.31 4.83 5.41
CA THR A 70 2.17 5.70 5.77
C THR A 70 1.29 5.11 6.86
N ASN A 71 1.57 3.88 7.28
CA ASN A 71 0.85 3.19 8.34
C ASN A 71 1.74 2.14 9.03
N THR A 72 1.31 1.63 10.17
CA THR A 72 1.93 0.50 10.86
C THR A 72 1.00 -0.72 10.76
N GLY A 73 1.53 -1.87 10.38
CA GLY A 73 0.78 -3.13 10.36
C GLY A 73 0.74 -3.83 11.72
N SER A 74 -0.05 -4.88 11.85
CA SER A 74 -0.23 -5.68 13.08
C SER A 74 0.12 -7.17 12.89
N TYR A 75 0.88 -7.51 11.84
CA TYR A 75 1.17 -8.91 11.48
C TYR A 75 2.07 -9.64 12.51
N PRO A 76 1.83 -10.95 12.74
CA PRO A 76 2.63 -11.75 13.66
C PRO A 76 4.12 -11.76 13.26
N MET A 77 4.96 -11.46 14.25
CA MET A 77 6.39 -11.13 14.11
C MET A 77 7.32 -12.35 13.92
N SER A 78 6.93 -13.39 13.17
CA SER A 78 7.86 -14.48 12.84
C SER A 78 9.03 -13.97 11.99
N GLU A 79 8.74 -13.03 11.08
CA GLU A 79 9.70 -12.42 10.16
C GLU A 79 10.44 -11.21 10.75
N SER A 80 11.54 -10.82 10.10
CA SER A 80 12.33 -9.63 10.48
C SER A 80 11.65 -8.31 10.09
N ALA A 81 10.84 -8.31 9.02
CA ALA A 81 10.06 -7.18 8.55
C ALA A 81 8.83 -7.63 7.74
N HIS A 82 7.79 -6.81 7.74
CA HIS A 82 6.60 -6.97 6.91
C HIS A 82 6.27 -5.64 6.22
N PHE A 83 5.97 -5.69 4.92
CA PHE A 83 5.54 -4.56 4.11
C PHE A 83 4.21 -4.91 3.46
N ASP A 84 3.12 -4.38 4.01
CA ASP A 84 1.79 -4.48 3.41
C ASP A 84 1.65 -3.38 2.36
N LEU A 85 1.68 -3.78 1.08
CA LEU A 85 1.72 -2.85 -0.04
C LEU A 85 0.32 -2.31 -0.35
N GLN A 86 0.19 -0.99 -0.33
CA GLN A 86 -1.08 -0.34 -0.56
C GLN A 86 -1.48 -0.40 -2.04
N MET A 87 -2.38 -1.33 -2.38
CA MET A 87 -2.92 -1.50 -3.74
C MET A 87 -4.45 -1.59 -3.68
N PRO A 88 -5.21 -0.68 -4.31
CA PRO A 88 -6.67 -0.81 -4.37
C PRO A 88 -7.11 -2.16 -4.92
N GLY A 89 -8.09 -2.78 -4.27
CA GLY A 89 -8.54 -4.14 -4.63
C GLY A 89 -7.63 -5.25 -4.12
N GLY A 90 -6.65 -4.96 -3.26
CA GLY A 90 -5.80 -5.93 -2.54
C GLY A 90 -6.48 -6.61 -1.34
N GLY A 91 -7.67 -6.16 -0.96
CA GLY A 91 -8.41 -6.63 0.22
C GLY A 91 -8.43 -5.57 1.31
N VAL A 92 -9.53 -5.49 2.06
CA VAL A 92 -9.71 -4.52 3.16
C VAL A 92 -9.09 -5.03 4.47
N GLY A 93 -8.95 -6.34 4.61
CA GLY A 93 -8.41 -6.97 5.80
C GLY A 93 -9.32 -6.80 7.01
N GLU A 94 -8.73 -6.44 8.15
CA GLU A 94 -9.44 -6.33 9.42
C GLU A 94 -10.47 -5.18 9.41
N PHE A 95 -10.08 -4.01 8.89
CA PHE A 95 -10.89 -2.79 8.90
C PHE A 95 -11.46 -2.49 7.52
N ASN A 96 -12.73 -2.10 7.44
CA ASN A 96 -13.38 -1.76 6.16
C ASN A 96 -14.16 -0.45 6.25
N ALA A 97 -13.51 0.66 5.91
CA ALA A 97 -14.16 1.95 5.64
C ALA A 97 -14.41 2.20 4.14
N CYS A 98 -14.11 1.24 3.26
CA CYS A 98 -14.45 1.35 1.85
C CYS A 98 -15.96 1.27 1.63
N THR A 99 -16.69 0.60 2.53
CA THR A 99 -18.16 0.59 2.60
C THR A 99 -18.70 2.01 2.76
N SER A 100 -18.22 2.76 3.76
CA SER A 100 -18.70 4.13 4.00
C SER A 100 -18.16 5.15 2.99
N GLN A 101 -16.95 4.96 2.47
CA GLN A 101 -16.36 5.88 1.50
C GLN A 101 -16.93 5.73 0.09
N TRP A 102 -17.11 4.48 -0.35
CA TRP A 102 -17.32 4.14 -1.75
C TRP A 102 -18.48 3.18 -1.98
N ASN A 103 -19.28 2.90 -0.93
CA ASN A 103 -20.34 1.90 -0.96
C ASN A 103 -19.83 0.53 -1.44
N ALA A 104 -18.59 0.17 -1.04
CA ALA A 104 -18.02 -1.13 -1.32
C ALA A 104 -18.80 -2.26 -0.60
N PRO A 105 -18.69 -3.52 -1.05
CA PRO A 105 -19.29 -4.66 -0.34
C PRO A 105 -18.74 -4.82 1.09
N PRO A 106 -19.44 -5.59 1.96
CA PRO A 106 -19.02 -5.81 3.36
C PRO A 106 -17.60 -6.35 3.53
N ASP A 107 -17.12 -7.15 2.57
CA ASP A 107 -15.76 -7.70 2.54
C ASP A 107 -14.81 -6.93 1.60
N GLY A 108 -15.21 -5.74 1.14
CA GLY A 108 -14.51 -4.98 0.10
C GLY A 108 -14.71 -5.57 -1.29
N TRP A 109 -13.90 -5.13 -2.25
CA TRP A 109 -13.93 -5.68 -3.61
C TRP A 109 -13.16 -7.00 -3.67
N GLY A 110 -13.90 -8.10 -3.88
CA GLY A 110 -13.35 -9.45 -3.89
C GLY A 110 -13.31 -10.07 -2.50
N ARG A 111 -12.23 -10.78 -2.18
CA ARG A 111 -12.03 -11.43 -0.87
C ARG A 111 -11.61 -10.40 0.19
N ARG A 112 -12.09 -10.56 1.42
CA ARG A 112 -11.68 -9.72 2.55
C ARG A 112 -10.17 -9.59 2.69
N TYR A 113 -9.47 -10.72 2.57
CA TYR A 113 -8.02 -10.81 2.51
C TYR A 113 -7.60 -11.27 1.11
N GLY A 114 -6.79 -10.47 0.41
CA GLY A 114 -6.33 -10.74 -0.95
C GLY A 114 -7.20 -10.14 -2.06
N GLY A 115 -8.38 -9.62 -1.73
CA GLY A 115 -9.19 -8.76 -2.61
C GLY A 115 -9.62 -9.41 -3.92
N THR A 116 -9.59 -8.61 -4.98
CA THR A 116 -9.88 -9.04 -6.36
C THR A 116 -8.98 -10.19 -6.79
N THR A 117 -9.53 -11.09 -7.60
CA THR A 117 -8.87 -12.29 -8.15
C THR A 117 -8.59 -12.20 -9.64
N ASP A 118 -9.24 -11.26 -10.34
CA ASP A 118 -9.05 -11.03 -11.78
C ASP A 118 -9.03 -9.53 -12.12
N VAL A 119 -8.25 -9.16 -13.15
CA VAL A 119 -8.09 -7.76 -13.57
C VAL A 119 -9.40 -7.12 -14.04
N SER A 120 -10.36 -7.90 -14.56
CA SER A 120 -11.68 -7.41 -14.93
C SER A 120 -12.44 -6.84 -13.73
N GLN A 121 -12.20 -7.36 -12.53
CA GLN A 121 -12.86 -6.87 -11.31
C GLN A 121 -12.38 -5.48 -10.90
N CYS A 122 -11.26 -4.97 -11.46
CA CYS A 122 -10.88 -3.58 -11.28
C CYS A 122 -11.95 -2.60 -11.77
N SER A 123 -12.84 -3.00 -12.69
CA SER A 123 -13.96 -2.14 -13.12
C SER A 123 -15.06 -1.97 -12.05
N GLN A 124 -15.06 -2.80 -11.01
CA GLN A 124 -16.01 -2.71 -9.89
C GLN A 124 -15.59 -1.63 -8.87
N LEU A 125 -14.33 -1.21 -8.91
CA LEU A 125 -13.81 -0.15 -8.06
C LEU A 125 -14.17 1.23 -8.66
N PRO A 126 -14.28 2.27 -7.81
CA PRO A 126 -14.36 3.66 -8.27
C PRO A 126 -13.30 3.97 -9.32
N SER A 127 -13.68 4.71 -10.37
CA SER A 127 -12.81 5.02 -11.51
C SER A 127 -11.42 5.53 -11.10
N VAL A 128 -11.38 6.35 -10.05
CA VAL A 128 -10.14 6.93 -9.50
C VAL A 128 -9.19 5.89 -8.89
N LEU A 129 -9.69 4.73 -8.44
CA LEU A 129 -8.90 3.66 -7.82
C LEU A 129 -8.50 2.54 -8.80
N GLN A 130 -9.08 2.53 -10.00
CA GLN A 130 -8.81 1.50 -10.99
C GLN A 130 -7.35 1.47 -11.46
N PRO A 131 -6.62 2.61 -11.61
CA PRO A 131 -5.21 2.57 -11.97
C PRO A 131 -4.35 1.78 -10.98
N GLY A 132 -4.53 2.00 -9.67
CA GLY A 132 -3.83 1.26 -8.62
C GLY A 132 -4.24 -0.22 -8.56
N CYS A 133 -5.50 -0.54 -8.86
CA CYS A 133 -5.93 -1.93 -9.01
C CYS A 133 -5.25 -2.61 -10.20
N ARG A 134 -5.20 -1.95 -11.36
CA ARG A 134 -4.56 -2.49 -12.56
C ARG A 134 -3.05 -2.60 -12.42
N PHE A 135 -2.42 -1.77 -11.59
CA PHE A 135 -1.00 -1.91 -11.23
C PHE A 135 -0.69 -3.31 -10.68
N ARG A 136 -1.56 -3.85 -9.81
CA ARG A 136 -1.42 -5.20 -9.24
C ARG A 136 -1.28 -6.26 -10.33
N TYR A 137 -2.11 -6.20 -11.36
CA TYR A 137 -2.12 -7.22 -12.42
C TYR A 137 -1.11 -6.95 -13.54
N GLY A 138 -0.77 -5.68 -13.78
CA GLY A 138 0.20 -5.27 -14.79
C GLY A 138 1.64 -5.39 -14.31
N TRP A 139 2.17 -4.33 -13.72
CA TRP A 139 3.60 -4.27 -13.35
C TRP A 139 3.96 -5.27 -12.26
N PHE A 140 3.07 -5.45 -11.27
CA PHE A 140 3.24 -6.37 -10.15
C PHE A 140 2.87 -7.82 -10.49
N GLN A 141 2.35 -8.07 -11.69
CA GLN A 141 2.06 -9.40 -12.26
C GLN A 141 1.26 -10.33 -11.32
N ASN A 142 0.38 -9.75 -10.51
CA ASN A 142 -0.42 -10.43 -9.50
C ASN A 142 0.41 -11.35 -8.59
N ALA A 143 1.65 -10.95 -8.27
CA ALA A 143 2.51 -11.69 -7.37
C ALA A 143 1.83 -11.85 -5.99
N ASN A 144 1.79 -13.08 -5.48
CA ASN A 144 1.16 -13.38 -4.20
C ASN A 144 2.21 -13.36 -3.09
N ASN A 145 2.20 -12.32 -2.25
CA ASN A 145 3.10 -12.14 -1.10
C ASN A 145 4.58 -12.46 -1.42
N PRO A 146 5.19 -11.77 -2.40
CA PRO A 146 6.57 -12.03 -2.79
C PRO A 146 7.53 -11.72 -1.64
N THR A 147 8.58 -12.54 -1.51
CA THR A 147 9.72 -12.24 -0.64
C THR A 147 10.56 -11.12 -1.23
N LEU A 148 11.26 -10.40 -0.37
CA LEU A 148 12.05 -9.24 -0.76
C LEU A 148 13.25 -9.03 0.16
N THR A 149 14.20 -8.23 -0.31
CA THR A 149 15.15 -7.51 0.53
C THR A 149 14.79 -6.04 0.55
N TYR A 150 15.20 -5.31 1.59
CA TYR A 150 14.91 -3.89 1.72
C TYR A 150 16.10 -3.09 2.24
N LYS A 151 16.15 -1.82 1.86
CA LYS A 151 17.06 -0.83 2.45
C LYS A 151 16.33 0.50 2.60
N GLN A 152 16.62 1.22 3.67
CA GLN A 152 16.10 2.58 3.85
C GLN A 152 16.80 3.52 2.85
N VAL A 153 16.04 4.43 2.26
CA VAL A 153 16.54 5.41 1.27
C VAL A 153 15.95 6.79 1.55
N THR A 154 16.58 7.83 1.00
CA THR A 154 15.96 9.16 0.94
C THR A 154 14.67 9.08 0.13
N CYS A 155 13.59 9.64 0.66
CA CYS A 155 12.31 9.64 -0.04
C CYS A 155 12.41 10.43 -1.36
N PRO A 156 12.04 9.83 -2.51
CA PRO A 156 11.80 10.54 -3.75
C PRO A 156 10.79 11.68 -3.55
N LYS A 157 11.00 12.80 -4.24
CA LYS A 157 10.13 13.99 -4.14
C LYS A 157 8.69 13.67 -4.54
N GLU A 158 8.50 12.72 -5.44
CA GLU A 158 7.21 12.27 -5.95
C GLU A 158 6.37 11.59 -4.86
N LEU A 159 6.99 10.85 -3.95
CA LEU A 159 6.30 10.24 -2.80
C LEU A 159 5.96 11.30 -1.75
N VAL A 160 6.92 12.16 -1.42
CA VAL A 160 6.72 13.27 -0.46
C VAL A 160 5.63 14.23 -0.95
N ALA A 161 5.59 14.55 -2.24
CA ALA A 161 4.58 15.44 -2.81
C ALA A 161 3.15 14.88 -2.71
N ARG A 162 2.98 13.55 -2.64
CA ARG A 162 1.66 12.92 -2.50
C ARG A 162 1.16 12.92 -1.06
N THR A 163 2.05 12.66 -0.10
CA THR A 163 1.69 12.55 1.32
C THR A 163 1.87 13.86 2.10
N GLY A 164 2.68 14.77 1.59
CA GLY A 164 3.13 15.96 2.31
C GLY A 164 4.04 15.64 3.51
N CYS A 165 4.48 14.40 3.68
CA CYS A 165 5.27 13.98 4.83
C CYS A 165 6.72 13.70 4.45
N GLN A 166 7.65 14.30 5.17
CA GLN A 166 9.08 14.09 5.03
C GLN A 166 9.73 14.02 6.40
N ARG A 167 10.60 13.04 6.61
CA ARG A 167 11.42 12.94 7.83
C ARG A 167 12.49 14.03 7.83
N LYS A 168 12.71 14.65 8.99
CA LYS A 168 13.78 15.62 9.22
C LYS A 168 15.14 14.94 9.36
#